data_AF-A0A6M3IQ74-F1
#
_entry.id   AF-A0A6M3IQ74-F1
#
_cell.length_a   1.000
_cell.length_b   1.000
_cell.length_c   1.000
_cell.angle_alpha   90.00
_cell.angle_beta   90.00
_cell.angle_gamma   90.00
#
_symmetry.space_group_name_H-M   'P 1'
#
loop_
_entity.id
_entity.type
_entity.pdbx_description
1 polymer ?
#
loop_
_entity_poly.entity_id
_entity_poly.type
_entity_poly.pdbx_seq_one_letter_code
_entity_poly.pdbx_strand_id
1 'polypeptide(L)'
;MILGSGNFVKTAEVNDRDMLTFKDSGDWVENTMYKYPDGNPKVDFIIKVEINGDTKSMRLNKTNREIVIAAYGNDTAKWVGKSATITKEKVLVAGKKHDCILLEIDGVVHTSEEEAPF
;
A
#
# COMPACT_ATOMS: atom_id res chain seq x y z
N MET A 1 -1.79 3.37 20.22
CA MET A 1 -1.22 2.12 19.65
C MET A 1 -0.02 2.53 18.81
N ILE A 2 1.18 1.98 19.08
CA ILE A 2 2.45 2.49 18.51
C ILE A 2 2.65 1.91 17.10
N LEU A 3 2.61 2.77 16.09
CA LEU A 3 2.81 2.48 14.65
C LEU A 3 4.26 2.10 14.25
N GLY A 4 5.01 1.49 15.18
CA GLY A 4 6.37 0.98 14.95
C GLY A 4 6.60 -0.45 15.46
N SER A 5 5.57 -1.11 16.00
CA SER A 5 5.68 -2.44 16.65
C SER A 5 4.80 -3.53 16.02
N GLY A 6 4.11 -3.24 14.91
CA GLY A 6 3.27 -4.21 14.21
C GLY A 6 4.05 -5.04 13.19
N ASN A 7 3.56 -6.24 12.89
CA ASN A 7 4.05 -7.10 11.81
C ASN A 7 3.65 -6.48 10.45
N PHE A 8 4.36 -5.43 10.01
CA PHE A 8 4.09 -4.73 8.76
C PHE A 8 4.89 -5.29 7.58
N VAL A 9 4.30 -5.28 6.38
CA VAL A 9 5.01 -5.58 5.13
C VAL A 9 6.10 -4.55 4.90
N LYS A 10 7.34 -5.04 4.72
CA LYS A 10 8.51 -4.21 4.39
C LYS A 10 9.03 -4.55 3.01
N THR A 11 9.52 -3.53 2.30
CA THR A 11 10.16 -3.67 0.98
C THR A 11 11.35 -4.64 0.97
N ALA A 12 12.05 -4.79 2.10
CA ALA A 12 13.17 -5.71 2.25
C ALA A 12 12.74 -7.19 2.43
N GLU A 13 11.48 -7.45 2.77
CA GLU A 13 10.95 -8.78 3.10
C GLU A 13 10.07 -9.38 1.98
N VAL A 14 9.82 -8.61 0.92
CA VAL A 14 9.05 -9.04 -0.25
C VAL A 14 9.94 -9.06 -1.47
N ASN A 15 9.64 -9.89 -2.46
CA ASN A 15 10.30 -9.89 -3.75
C ASN A 15 9.40 -9.30 -4.83
N ASP A 16 10.03 -8.95 -5.96
CA ASP A 16 9.30 -8.60 -7.15
C ASP A 16 8.51 -9.82 -7.64
N ARG A 17 7.25 -9.61 -8.03
CA ARG A 17 6.24 -10.62 -8.38
C ARG A 17 5.72 -11.49 -7.23
N ASP A 18 6.00 -11.15 -5.98
CA ASP A 18 5.33 -11.83 -4.86
C ASP A 18 3.82 -11.58 -4.93
N MET A 19 3.02 -12.62 -4.69
CA MET A 19 1.57 -12.49 -4.62
C MET A 19 1.15 -12.23 -3.17
N LEU A 20 0.33 -11.21 -2.97
CA LEU A 20 -0.37 -10.98 -1.71
C LEU A 20 -1.85 -11.24 -1.86
N THR A 21 -2.50 -11.66 -0.77
CA THR A 21 -3.96 -11.80 -0.70
C THR A 21 -4.50 -10.95 0.43
N PHE A 22 -5.53 -10.13 0.15
CA PHE A 22 -6.18 -9.32 1.18
C PHE A 22 -7.00 -10.19 2.13
N LYS A 23 -6.82 -10.01 3.44
CA LYS A 23 -7.46 -10.84 4.48
C LYS A 23 -8.50 -10.10 5.30
N ASP A 24 -8.55 -8.77 5.24
CA ASP A 24 -9.61 -7.96 5.84
C ASP A 24 -9.96 -6.75 4.98
N SER A 25 -10.94 -5.97 5.43
CA SER A 25 -11.43 -4.76 4.76
C SER A 25 -10.60 -3.51 5.06
N GLY A 26 -9.55 -3.65 5.88
CA GLY A 26 -8.74 -2.56 6.41
C GLY A 26 -9.45 -1.57 7.33
N ASP A 27 -8.64 -0.76 8.00
CA ASP A 27 -9.04 0.26 8.96
C ASP A 27 -8.25 1.56 8.73
N TRP A 28 -8.90 2.69 8.98
CA TRP A 28 -8.23 3.99 9.03
C TRP A 28 -7.65 4.23 10.42
N VAL A 29 -6.33 4.37 10.50
CA VAL A 29 -5.61 4.53 11.76
C VAL A 29 -4.89 5.87 11.78
N GLU A 30 -5.02 6.59 12.88
CA GLU A 30 -4.29 7.84 13.08
C GLU A 30 -2.78 7.58 13.16
N ASN A 31 -2.03 8.33 12.35
CA ASN A 31 -0.59 8.28 12.30
C ASN A 31 -0.02 9.07 13.48
N THR A 32 0.64 8.35 14.38
CA THR A 32 1.24 8.94 15.57
C THR A 32 2.57 9.65 15.30
N MET A 33 3.17 9.47 14.12
CA MET A 33 4.48 10.04 13.74
C MET A 33 4.38 11.28 12.86
N TYR A 34 3.33 11.42 12.06
CA TYR A 34 3.19 12.51 11.11
C TYR A 34 1.88 13.24 11.31
N LYS A 35 1.97 14.56 11.54
CA LYS A 35 0.84 15.49 11.57
C LYS A 35 0.87 16.35 10.32
N TYR A 36 -0.31 16.75 9.86
CA TYR A 36 -0.42 17.82 8.88
C TYR A 36 0.06 19.15 9.49
N PRO A 37 0.43 20.15 8.66
CA PRO A 37 0.87 21.46 9.14
C PRO A 37 -0.16 22.20 10.01
N ASP A 38 -1.43 21.85 9.87
CA ASP A 38 -2.56 22.36 10.66
C ASP A 38 -2.69 21.69 12.05
N GLY A 39 -1.81 20.75 12.39
CA GLY A 39 -1.81 20.02 13.65
C GLY A 39 -2.68 18.77 13.68
N ASN A 40 -3.46 18.49 12.62
CA ASN A 40 -4.30 17.30 12.54
C ASN A 40 -3.44 16.05 12.31
N PRO A 41 -3.76 14.91 12.96
CA PRO A 41 -3.07 13.65 12.71
C PRO A 41 -3.31 13.21 11.27
N LYS A 42 -2.24 12.79 10.59
CA LYS A 42 -2.40 12.12 9.29
C LYS A 42 -3.09 10.78 9.52
N VAL A 43 -3.99 10.36 8.63
CA VAL A 43 -4.60 9.03 8.71
C VAL A 43 -3.97 8.11 7.67
N ASP A 44 -3.66 6.89 8.09
CA ASP A 44 -3.17 5.83 7.21
C ASP A 44 -4.23 4.75 7.07
N PHE A 45 -4.43 4.25 5.86
CA PHE A 45 -5.28 3.08 5.62
C PHE A 45 -4.42 1.82 5.75
N ILE A 46 -4.77 0.97 6.72
CA ILE A 46 -4.03 -0.25 7.05
C ILE A 46 -4.92 -1.45 6.77
N ILE A 47 -4.41 -2.41 6.02
CA ILE A 47 -5.12 -3.64 5.65
C ILE A 47 -4.27 -4.86 6.01
N LYS A 48 -4.88 -5.98 6.38
CA LYS A 48 -4.16 -7.24 6.55
C LYS A 48 -4.03 -7.95 5.20
N VAL A 49 -2.82 -8.41 4.92
CA VAL A 49 -2.50 -9.19 3.74
C VAL A 49 -1.77 -10.45 4.15
N GLU A 50 -1.97 -11.54 3.42
CA GLU A 50 -1.12 -12.71 3.48
C GLU A 50 -0.13 -12.68 2.34
N ILE A 51 1.14 -12.88 2.67
CA ILE A 51 2.23 -12.92 1.72
C ILE A 51 3.26 -13.94 2.22
N ASN A 52 3.73 -14.81 1.32
CA ASN A 52 4.68 -15.87 1.64
C ASN A 52 4.25 -16.76 2.81
N GLY A 53 2.93 -16.96 3.00
CA GLY A 53 2.34 -17.76 4.07
C GLY A 53 2.14 -17.03 5.41
N ASP A 54 2.59 -15.78 5.53
CA ASP A 54 2.46 -14.97 6.74
C ASP A 54 1.40 -13.89 6.59
N THR A 55 0.56 -13.72 7.61
CA THR A 55 -0.36 -12.58 7.70
C THR A 55 0.35 -11.36 8.29
N LYS A 56 0.43 -10.29 7.51
CA LYS A 56 1.07 -9.01 7.84
C LYS A 56 0.10 -7.85 7.63
N SER A 57 0.35 -6.74 8.30
CA SER A 57 -0.34 -5.47 8.04
C SER A 57 0.37 -4.73 6.91
N MET A 58 -0.38 -4.13 6.00
CA MET A 58 0.15 -3.32 4.92
C MET A 58 -0.48 -1.93 5.00
N ARG A 59 0.37 -0.90 4.95
CA ARG A 59 -0.11 0.47 4.73
C ARG A 59 -0.33 0.68 3.24
N LEU A 60 -1.57 0.88 2.83
CA LEU A 60 -1.90 1.25 1.46
C LEU A 60 -1.74 2.75 1.29
N ASN A 61 -0.71 3.14 0.52
CA ASN A 61 -0.59 4.52 0.05
C ASN A 61 -1.70 4.84 -0.97
N LYS A 62 -1.81 6.11 -1.37
CA LYS A 62 -2.85 6.57 -2.29
C LYS A 62 -2.84 5.78 -3.61
N THR A 63 -1.68 5.64 -4.23
CA THR A 63 -1.50 4.93 -5.51
C THR A 63 -1.98 3.49 -5.44
N ASN A 64 -1.48 2.71 -4.47
CA ASN A 64 -1.89 1.32 -4.31
C ASN A 64 -3.39 1.21 -4.03
N ARG A 65 -3.95 2.11 -3.22
CA ARG A 65 -5.39 2.12 -2.95
C ARG A 65 -6.19 2.38 -4.23
N GLU A 66 -5.78 3.32 -5.07
CA GLU A 66 -6.43 3.61 -6.36
C GLU A 66 -6.38 2.41 -7.31
N ILE A 67 -5.27 1.68 -7.34
CA ILE A 67 -5.14 0.45 -8.13
C ILE A 67 -6.13 -0.62 -7.65
N VAL A 68 -6.21 -0.85 -6.34
CA VAL A 68 -7.17 -1.82 -5.78
C VAL A 68 -8.62 -1.38 -6.02
N ILE A 69 -8.92 -0.09 -5.90
CA ILE A 69 -10.25 0.46 -6.20
C ILE A 69 -10.60 0.28 -7.68
N ALA A 70 -9.66 0.54 -8.59
CA ALA A 70 -9.87 0.34 -10.02
C ALA A 70 -10.14 -1.14 -10.36
N ALA A 71 -9.49 -2.06 -9.64
CA ALA A 71 -9.66 -3.50 -9.85
C ALA A 71 -10.95 -4.07 -9.24
N TYR A 72 -11.24 -3.71 -7.98
CA TYR A 72 -12.26 -4.41 -7.17
C TYR A 72 -13.39 -3.50 -6.68
N GLY A 73 -13.35 -2.22 -7.06
CA GLY A 73 -14.31 -1.20 -6.64
C GLY A 73 -13.96 -0.58 -5.27
N ASN A 74 -14.74 0.43 -4.87
CA ASN A 74 -14.50 1.20 -3.65
C ASN A 74 -14.94 0.51 -2.35
N ASP A 75 -15.63 -0.62 -2.44
CA ASP A 75 -16.11 -1.38 -1.29
C ASP A 75 -15.02 -2.34 -0.81
N THR A 76 -14.33 -1.97 0.27
CA THR A 76 -13.16 -2.70 0.76
C THR A 76 -13.50 -4.10 1.28
N ALA A 77 -14.77 -4.37 1.64
CA ALA A 77 -15.21 -5.71 2.02
C ALA A 77 -15.10 -6.70 0.83
N LYS A 78 -15.21 -6.21 -0.41
CA LYS A 78 -15.06 -7.03 -1.63
C LYS A 78 -13.62 -7.36 -1.97
N TRP A 79 -12.66 -6.71 -1.31
CA TRP A 79 -11.24 -6.96 -1.54
C TRP A 79 -10.79 -8.24 -0.84
N VAL A 80 -11.47 -8.65 0.23
CA VAL A 80 -11.13 -9.84 1.02
C VAL A 80 -11.12 -11.08 0.12
N GLY A 81 -10.02 -11.82 0.15
CA GLY A 81 -9.78 -13.00 -0.68
C GLY A 81 -9.33 -12.70 -2.11
N LYS A 82 -9.24 -11.43 -2.51
CA LYS A 82 -8.59 -11.02 -3.77
C LYS A 82 -7.08 -10.93 -3.60
N SER A 83 -6.37 -10.99 -4.71
CA SER A 83 -4.91 -11.01 -4.72
C SER A 83 -4.32 -9.98 -5.65
N ALA A 84 -3.20 -9.38 -5.24
CA ALA A 84 -2.41 -8.47 -6.05
C ALA A 84 -0.97 -8.96 -6.12
N THR A 85 -0.29 -8.64 -7.22
CA THR A 85 1.14 -8.90 -7.40
C THR A 85 1.92 -7.68 -6.91
N ILE A 86 3.02 -7.92 -6.20
CA ILE A 86 3.95 -6.87 -5.77
C ILE A 86 4.93 -6.59 -6.89
N THR A 87 5.07 -5.32 -7.23
CA THR A 87 6.16 -4.81 -8.07
C THR A 87 7.00 -3.83 -7.25
N LYS A 88 8.32 -3.89 -7.38
CA LYS A 88 9.22 -2.92 -6.71
C LYS A 88 9.58 -1.79 -7.66
N GLU A 89 9.28 -0.57 -7.25
CA GLU A 89 9.60 0.61 -8.04
C GLU A 89 10.42 1.62 -7.24
N LYS A 90 11.40 2.24 -7.89
CA LYS A 90 12.18 3.35 -7.34
C LYS A 90 11.47 4.65 -7.62
N VAL A 91 10.68 5.10 -6.66
CA VAL A 91 9.93 6.36 -6.77
C VAL A 91 10.65 7.49 -6.03
N LEU A 92 10.49 8.71 -6.53
CA LEU A 92 11.03 9.90 -5.88
C LEU A 92 10.08 10.37 -4.78
N VAL A 93 10.52 10.28 -3.52
CA VAL A 93 9.77 10.75 -2.35
C VAL A 93 10.59 11.85 -1.68
N ALA A 94 10.05 13.06 -1.64
CA ALA A 94 10.70 14.23 -1.02
C ALA A 94 12.15 14.47 -1.53
N GLY A 95 12.36 14.37 -2.84
CA GLY A 95 13.68 14.61 -3.47
C GLY A 95 14.68 13.46 -3.36
N LYS A 96 14.29 12.32 -2.77
CA LYS A 96 15.14 11.12 -2.66
C LYS A 96 14.48 9.93 -3.34
N LYS A 97 15.25 9.07 -3.99
CA LYS A 97 14.74 7.81 -4.55
C LYS A 97 14.58 6.79 -3.43
N HIS A 98 13.39 6.22 -3.30
CA HIS A 98 13.06 5.18 -2.32
C HIS A 98 12.48 3.96 -3.04
N ASP A 99 12.92 2.77 -2.63
CA ASP A 99 12.27 1.53 -3.07
C ASP A 99 10.88 1.46 -2.43
N CYS A 100 9.85 1.40 -3.26
CA CYS A 100 8.46 1.33 -2.84
C CYS A 100 7.78 0.07 -3.41
N ILE A 101 6.77 -0.40 -2.68
CA ILE A 101 5.88 -1.47 -3.13
C ILE A 101 4.77 -0.82 -3.96
N LEU A 102 4.66 -1.25 -5.21
CA LEU A 102 3.53 -1.00 -6.09
C LEU A 102 2.70 -2.29 -6.18
N LEU A 103 1.38 -2.17 -6.21
CA LEU A 103 0.50 -3.30 -6.46
C LEU A 103 0.13 -3.36 -7.94
N GLU A 104 0.12 -4.55 -8.50
CA GLU A 104 -0.29 -4.84 -9.87
C GLU A 104 -1.42 -5.88 -9.84
N ILE A 105 -2.49 -5.63 -10.59
CA ILE A 105 -3.64 -6.51 -10.68
C ILE A 105 -3.98 -6.67 -12.15
N ASP A 106 -4.10 -7.92 -12.61
CA ASP A 106 -4.38 -8.24 -14.00
C ASP A 106 -5.61 -7.49 -14.52
N GLY A 107 -5.44 -6.78 -15.64
CA GLY A 107 -6.49 -5.98 -16.27
C GLY A 107 -6.58 -4.53 -15.78
N VAL A 108 -5.80 -4.12 -14.78
CA VAL A 108 -5.66 -2.72 -14.36
C VAL A 108 -4.33 -2.17 -14.83
N VAL A 109 -4.35 -1.35 -15.87
CA VAL A 109 -3.17 -0.59 -16.28
C VAL A 109 -3.11 0.68 -15.44
N HIS A 110 -2.19 0.70 -14.47
CA HIS A 110 -1.81 1.95 -13.84
C HIS A 110 -0.74 2.61 -14.72
N THR A 111 -1.15 3.49 -15.61
CA THR A 111 -0.20 4.36 -16.31
C THR A 111 0.25 5.41 -15.30
N SER A 112 1.46 5.28 -14.77
CA SER A 112 2.15 6.37 -14.11
C SER A 112 2.51 7.41 -15.19
N GLU A 113 1.53 8.17 -15.67
CA GLU A 113 1.76 9.26 -16.61
C GLU A 113 2.48 10.43 -15.90
N GLU A 114 3.55 10.85 -16.57
CA GLU A 114 4.32 12.07 -16.48
C GLU A 114 5.32 12.25 -15.32
N GLU A 115 6.58 11.96 -15.69
CA GLU A 115 7.66 12.96 -15.65
C GLU A 115 7.15 14.38 -15.34
N ALA A 116 7.45 14.89 -14.14
CA ALA A 116 7.55 16.33 -14.00
C ALA A 116 8.89 16.74 -14.64
N PRO A 117 8.90 17.54 -15.72
CA PRO A 117 10.12 18.21 -16.14
C PRO A 117 10.58 19.11 -15.00
N PHE A 118 11.90 19.20 -14.86
CA PHE A 118 12.64 20.03 -13.92
C PHE A 118 12.13 21.47 -13.84
#